data_AF-A0A847EMP0-F1
#
_entry.id   AF-A0A847EMP0-F1
#
_cell.length_a   1.000
_cell.length_b   1.000
_cell.length_c   1.000
_cell.angle_alpha   90.00
_cell.angle_beta   90.00
_cell.angle_gamma   90.00
#
_symmetry.space_group_name_H-M   'P 1'
#
loop_
_entity.id
_entity.type
_entity.pdbx_description
1 polymer ?
#
loop_
_entity_poly.entity_id
_entity_poly.type
_entity_poly.pdbx_seq_one_letter_code
_entity_poly.pdbx_strand_id
1 'polypeptide(L)'
;MSGEERERVPLGATELPAEQREALHRAKVLQVVGIAYLASCVLVVLAVMGSSQAMKVAWVEDLLSLVPPLVFLVSLRWVSRPPSPEHPYGHHRAIASAHLASAVALLAMGAFMVVDSGMGLVKAEHPPIGTYHLFGQTVWAGWLMIAAMVYTGIGPVILGHLKKPLA
;
A
#
# COMPACT_ATOMS: atom_id res chain seq x y z
N MET A 1 -10.49 -40.84 -26.75
CA MET A 1 -10.81 -39.50 -27.32
C MET A 1 -12.02 -38.94 -26.60
N SER A 2 -11.83 -38.20 -25.51
CA SER A 2 -12.84 -37.31 -24.89
C SER A 2 -12.24 -36.81 -23.58
N GLY A 3 -12.08 -35.50 -23.44
CA GLY A 3 -11.67 -34.88 -22.19
C GLY A 3 -10.75 -33.69 -22.40
N GLU A 4 -11.20 -32.54 -21.91
CA GLU A 4 -10.42 -31.32 -21.68
C GLU A 4 -10.35 -30.27 -22.81
N GLU A 5 -11.51 -29.91 -23.36
CA GLU A 5 -11.78 -28.49 -23.68
C GLU A 5 -12.00 -27.72 -22.37
N ARG A 6 -10.95 -27.59 -21.54
CA ARG A 6 -10.96 -26.66 -20.40
C ARG A 6 -10.76 -25.25 -20.94
N GLU A 7 -11.86 -24.53 -21.00
CA GLU A 7 -12.04 -23.08 -21.15
C GLU A 7 -10.74 -22.25 -21.03
N ARG A 8 -10.17 -21.90 -22.20
CA ARG A 8 -8.89 -21.19 -22.34
C ARG A 8 -9.16 -19.68 -22.41
N VAL A 9 -8.56 -18.92 -21.49
CA VAL A 9 -8.66 -17.45 -21.48
C VAL A 9 -7.30 -16.86 -21.86
N PRO A 10 -7.22 -15.98 -22.87
CA PRO A 10 -5.94 -15.46 -23.35
C PRO A 10 -5.37 -14.39 -22.41
N LEU A 11 -4.08 -14.50 -22.05
CA LEU A 11 -3.25 -13.40 -21.54
C LEU A 11 -2.26 -13.00 -22.64
N GLY A 12 -2.60 -11.99 -23.45
CA GLY A 12 -1.76 -11.60 -24.58
C GLY A 12 -1.68 -12.69 -25.65
N ALA A 13 -0.47 -13.17 -25.96
CA ALA A 13 -0.18 -14.13 -27.05
C ALA A 13 0.14 -15.57 -26.57
N THR A 14 0.12 -15.84 -25.27
CA THR A 14 0.44 -17.16 -24.70
C THR A 14 -0.67 -17.65 -23.75
N GLU A 15 -1.02 -18.93 -23.88
CA GLU A 15 -1.99 -19.60 -23.01
C GLU A 15 -1.29 -19.98 -21.69
N LEU A 16 -1.83 -19.52 -20.56
CA LEU A 16 -1.31 -19.89 -19.24
C LEU A 16 -1.92 -21.24 -18.79
N PRO A 17 -1.08 -22.24 -18.42
CA PRO A 17 -1.51 -23.45 -17.72
C PRO A 17 -2.49 -23.18 -16.56
N ALA A 18 -3.45 -24.08 -16.35
CA ALA A 18 -4.54 -23.90 -15.39
C ALA A 18 -4.07 -23.60 -13.95
N GLU A 19 -2.94 -24.19 -13.53
CA GLU A 19 -2.34 -23.97 -12.20
C GLU A 19 -1.83 -22.53 -12.01
N GLN A 20 -1.19 -21.96 -13.03
CA GLN A 20 -0.67 -20.59 -13.01
C GLN A 20 -1.82 -19.55 -13.06
N ARG A 21 -2.92 -19.88 -13.74
CA ARG A 21 -4.15 -19.06 -13.73
C ARG A 21 -4.74 -18.97 -12.33
N GLU A 22 -4.82 -20.09 -11.61
CA GLU A 22 -5.38 -20.11 -10.26
C GLU A 22 -4.47 -19.37 -9.26
N ALA A 23 -3.15 -19.54 -9.38
CA ALA A 23 -2.16 -18.79 -8.60
C ALA A 23 -2.26 -17.28 -8.85
N LEU A 24 -2.36 -16.83 -10.10
CA LEU A 24 -2.54 -15.41 -10.44
C LEU A 24 -3.85 -14.83 -9.91
N HIS A 25 -4.95 -15.60 -9.97
CA HIS A 25 -6.23 -15.18 -9.42
C HIS A 25 -6.14 -15.01 -7.89
N ARG A 26 -5.56 -15.99 -7.19
CA ARG A 26 -5.32 -15.92 -5.74
C ARG A 26 -4.42 -14.74 -5.37
N ALA A 27 -3.33 -14.53 -6.11
CA ALA A 27 -2.42 -13.41 -5.91
C ALA A 27 -3.16 -12.07 -6.07
N LYS A 28 -4.03 -11.93 -7.09
CA LYS A 28 -4.83 -10.72 -7.30
C LYS A 28 -5.80 -10.46 -6.15
N VAL A 29 -6.54 -11.47 -5.69
CA VAL A 29 -7.47 -11.34 -4.57
C VAL A 29 -6.72 -10.94 -3.29
N LEU A 30 -5.64 -11.66 -2.97
CA LEU A 30 -4.81 -11.38 -1.80
C LEU A 30 -4.19 -9.97 -1.86
N GLN A 31 -3.87 -9.49 -3.06
CA GLN A 31 -3.38 -8.14 -3.26
C GLN A 31 -4.44 -7.08 -3.00
N VAL A 32 -5.67 -7.26 -3.51
CA VAL A 32 -6.77 -6.33 -3.28
C VAL A 32 -7.13 -6.27 -1.79
N VAL A 33 -7.19 -7.42 -1.13
CA VAL A 33 -7.39 -7.49 0.33
C VAL A 33 -6.26 -6.76 1.07
N GLY A 34 -5.01 -6.96 0.65
CA GLY A 34 -3.86 -6.25 1.22
C GLY A 34 -3.93 -4.73 1.05
N ILE A 35 -4.34 -4.24 -0.12
CA ILE A 35 -4.51 -2.80 -0.37
C ILE A 35 -5.66 -2.24 0.48
N ALA A 36 -6.79 -2.93 0.55
CA ALA A 36 -7.92 -2.51 1.38
C ALA A 36 -7.50 -2.42 2.86
N TYR A 37 -6.73 -3.39 3.33
CA TYR A 37 -6.16 -3.39 4.67
C TYR A 37 -5.21 -2.20 4.89
N LEU A 38 -4.21 -2.00 4.03
CA LEU A 38 -3.28 -0.87 4.13
C LEU A 38 -3.99 0.48 4.07
N ALA A 39 -5.00 0.62 3.21
CA ALA A 39 -5.84 1.82 3.15
C ALA A 39 -6.60 2.04 4.47
N SER A 40 -7.11 0.98 5.10
CA SER A 40 -7.72 1.09 6.42
C SER A 40 -6.72 1.53 7.49
N CYS A 41 -5.47 1.07 7.43
CA CYS A 41 -4.40 1.51 8.33
C CYS A 41 -4.14 3.00 8.18
N VAL A 42 -3.97 3.48 6.94
CA VAL A 42 -3.79 4.91 6.62
C VAL A 42 -4.92 5.75 7.21
N LEU A 43 -6.18 5.30 7.10
CA LEU A 43 -7.35 6.01 7.64
C LEU A 43 -7.37 6.01 9.18
N VAL A 44 -7.06 4.88 9.81
CA VAL A 44 -6.99 4.76 11.28
C VAL A 44 -5.89 5.68 11.82
N VAL A 45 -4.69 5.63 11.25
CA VAL A 45 -3.56 6.48 11.66
C VAL A 45 -3.90 7.95 11.46
N LEU A 46 -4.52 8.33 10.33
CA LEU A 46 -4.96 9.71 10.08
C LEU A 46 -5.95 10.20 11.16
N ALA A 47 -6.89 9.35 11.57
CA ALA A 47 -7.89 9.70 12.58
C ALA A 47 -7.27 9.96 13.97
N VAL A 48 -6.21 9.23 14.33
CA VAL A 48 -5.57 9.32 15.66
C VAL A 48 -4.30 10.17 15.70
N MET A 49 -3.76 10.57 14.54
CA MET A 49 -2.47 11.26 14.42
C MET A 49 -2.39 12.57 15.21
N GLY A 50 -3.43 13.40 15.13
CA GLY A 50 -3.47 14.71 15.79
C GLY A 50 -2.22 15.56 15.48
N SER A 51 -1.60 16.12 16.52
CA SER A 51 -0.36 16.91 16.44
C SER A 51 0.93 16.06 16.51
N SER A 52 0.82 14.73 16.61
CA SER A 52 1.98 13.86 16.83
C SER A 52 2.86 13.74 15.59
N GLN A 53 4.09 14.24 15.68
CA GLN A 53 5.07 14.15 14.60
C GLN A 53 5.44 12.70 14.27
N ALA A 54 5.56 11.83 15.29
CA ALA A 54 5.82 10.41 15.07
C ALA A 54 4.69 9.73 14.27
N MET A 55 3.44 10.09 14.55
CA MET A 55 2.30 9.55 13.80
C MET A 55 2.23 10.09 12.38
N LYS A 56 2.62 11.35 12.15
CA LYS A 56 2.77 11.90 10.78
C LYS A 56 3.80 11.10 9.97
N VAL A 57 4.93 10.73 10.58
CA VAL A 57 5.95 9.88 9.93
C VAL A 57 5.36 8.54 9.55
N ALA A 58 4.73 7.85 10.52
CA ALA A 58 4.12 6.54 10.29
C ALA A 58 3.06 6.59 9.18
N TRP A 59 2.22 7.63 9.14
CA TRP A 59 1.21 7.78 8.10
C TRP A 59 1.77 7.98 6.70
N VAL A 60 2.86 8.75 6.58
CA VAL A 60 3.57 8.93 5.31
C VAL A 60 4.17 7.60 4.86
N GLU A 61 4.81 6.87 5.77
CA GLU A 61 5.33 5.53 5.49
C GLU A 61 4.23 4.57 5.00
N ASP A 62 3.08 4.53 5.67
CA ASP A 62 1.93 3.71 5.30
C ASP A 62 1.43 4.04 3.88
N LEU A 63 1.34 5.33 3.52
CA LEU A 63 0.94 5.77 2.18
C LEU A 63 1.92 5.29 1.10
N LEU A 64 3.21 5.29 1.41
CA LEU A 64 4.25 4.89 0.46
C LEU A 64 4.31 3.38 0.29
N SER A 65 3.98 2.63 1.35
CA SER A 65 3.84 1.18 1.29
C SER A 65 2.74 0.71 0.33
N LEU A 66 1.78 1.57 -0.02
CA LEU A 66 0.73 1.31 -1.03
C LEU A 66 1.24 1.38 -2.47
N VAL A 67 2.39 2.01 -2.73
CA VAL A 67 2.90 2.20 -4.09
C VAL A 67 3.19 0.87 -4.78
N PRO A 68 4.02 -0.05 -4.23
CA PRO A 68 4.29 -1.33 -4.87
C PRO A 68 3.02 -2.14 -5.20
N PRO A 69 2.05 -2.29 -4.28
CA PRO A 69 0.89 -3.10 -4.58
C PRO A 69 -0.05 -2.48 -5.61
N LEU A 70 -0.15 -1.16 -5.67
CA LEU A 70 -0.89 -0.45 -6.72
C LEU A 70 -0.21 -0.60 -8.08
N VAL A 71 1.11 -0.42 -8.15
CA VAL A 71 1.89 -0.62 -9.38
C VAL A 71 1.70 -2.05 -9.89
N PHE A 72 1.77 -3.06 -9.02
CA PHE A 72 1.52 -4.45 -9.40
C PHE A 72 0.13 -4.66 -10.03
N LEU A 73 -0.94 -4.15 -9.42
CA LEU A 73 -2.30 -4.28 -9.98
C LEU A 73 -2.44 -3.54 -11.32
N VAL A 74 -1.85 -2.35 -11.45
CA VAL A 74 -1.83 -1.61 -12.71
C VAL A 74 -1.06 -2.40 -13.76
N SER A 75 0.13 -2.91 -13.45
CA SER A 75 0.91 -3.73 -14.37
C SER A 75 0.14 -4.97 -14.85
N LEU A 76 -0.56 -5.67 -13.96
CA LEU A 76 -1.44 -6.79 -14.36
C LEU A 76 -2.54 -6.34 -15.33
N ARG A 77 -3.20 -5.20 -15.06
CA ARG A 77 -4.24 -4.66 -15.94
C ARG A 77 -3.73 -4.32 -17.34
N TRP A 78 -2.48 -3.86 -17.42
CA TRP A 78 -1.81 -3.50 -18.67
C TRP A 78 -1.30 -4.72 -19.45
N VAL A 79 -0.67 -5.69 -18.77
CA VAL A 79 -0.25 -6.97 -19.37
C VAL A 79 -1.42 -7.78 -19.92
N SER A 80 -2.61 -7.60 -19.35
CA SER A 80 -3.85 -8.25 -19.83
C SER A 80 -4.37 -7.70 -21.17
N ARG A 81 -3.81 -6.60 -21.70
CA ARG A 81 -4.28 -6.00 -22.97
C ARG A 81 -3.57 -6.63 -24.18
N PRO A 82 -4.30 -6.89 -25.29
CA PRO A 82 -3.69 -7.38 -26.51
C PRO A 82 -2.69 -6.34 -27.08
N PRO A 83 -1.59 -6.76 -27.74
CA PRO A 83 -0.59 -5.87 -28.31
C PRO A 83 -1.24 -4.88 -29.30
N SER A 84 -0.93 -3.58 -29.18
CA SER A 84 -1.38 -2.56 -30.14
C SER A 84 -0.20 -2.08 -31.01
N PRO A 85 -0.46 -1.61 -32.25
CA PRO A 85 0.58 -1.11 -33.15
C PRO A 85 1.42 0.04 -32.58
N GLU A 86 0.85 0.82 -31.65
CA GLU A 86 1.51 1.98 -31.03
C GLU A 86 2.52 1.58 -29.94
N HIS A 87 2.40 0.38 -29.35
CA HIS A 87 3.32 -0.13 -28.34
C HIS A 87 3.75 -1.58 -28.58
N PRO A 88 4.57 -1.83 -29.62
CA PRO A 88 5.01 -3.18 -30.01
C PRO A 88 5.81 -3.91 -28.92
N TYR A 89 6.44 -3.15 -28.02
CA TYR A 89 7.28 -3.66 -26.92
C TYR A 89 6.68 -3.38 -25.53
N GLY A 90 5.43 -2.92 -25.43
CA GLY A 90 4.76 -2.65 -24.14
C GLY A 90 5.24 -1.40 -23.39
N HIS A 91 4.81 -1.25 -22.12
CA HIS A 91 5.01 -0.06 -21.29
C HIS A 91 6.08 -0.25 -20.19
N HIS A 92 7.17 -0.97 -20.47
CA HIS A 92 8.20 -1.26 -19.46
C HIS A 92 8.81 0.00 -18.82
N ARG A 93 8.87 1.12 -19.55
CA ARG A 93 9.38 2.40 -19.03
C ARG A 93 8.42 3.12 -18.07
N ALA A 94 7.12 2.81 -18.11
CA ALA A 94 6.13 3.42 -17.21
C ALA A 94 6.34 3.01 -15.74
N ILE A 95 6.93 1.83 -15.50
CA ILE A 95 7.24 1.35 -14.15
C ILE A 95 8.39 2.18 -13.56
N ALA A 96 9.42 2.47 -14.36
CA ALA A 96 10.56 3.28 -13.93
C ALA A 96 10.14 4.72 -13.61
N SER A 97 9.27 5.33 -14.43
CA SER A 97 8.73 6.67 -14.16
C SER A 97 7.84 6.72 -12.91
N ALA A 98 7.03 5.68 -12.68
CA ALA A 98 6.22 5.57 -11.46
C ALA A 98 7.09 5.44 -10.19
N HIS A 99 8.19 4.67 -10.24
CA HIS A 99 9.15 4.59 -9.13
C HIS A 99 9.85 5.92 -8.89
N LEU A 100 10.31 6.59 -9.95
CA LEU A 100 10.94 7.91 -9.83
C LEU A 100 9.96 8.93 -9.23
N ALA A 101 8.72 8.98 -9.70
CA ALA A 101 7.70 9.87 -9.16
C ALA A 101 7.45 9.60 -7.66
N SER A 102 7.36 8.33 -7.28
CA SER A 102 7.18 7.93 -5.88
C SER A 102 8.38 8.32 -5.02
N ALA A 103 9.61 8.12 -5.51
CA ALA A 103 10.85 8.51 -4.83
C ALA A 103 10.96 10.03 -4.65
N VAL A 104 10.55 10.82 -5.66
CA VAL A 104 10.51 12.28 -5.56
C VAL A 104 9.46 12.74 -4.55
N ALA A 105 8.28 12.14 -4.54
CA ALA A 105 7.24 12.45 -3.55
C ALA A 105 7.69 12.10 -2.11
N LEU A 106 8.32 10.94 -1.95
CA LEU A 106 9.01 10.49 -0.73
C LEU A 106 9.99 11.53 -0.22
N LEU A 107 10.91 11.94 -1.09
CA LEU A 107 11.97 12.89 -0.75
C LEU A 107 11.39 14.25 -0.38
N ALA A 108 10.41 14.74 -1.15
CA ALA A 108 9.74 16.00 -0.87
C ALA A 108 9.01 15.97 0.47
N MET A 109 8.28 14.89 0.76
CA MET A 109 7.58 14.73 2.04
C MET A 109 8.56 14.61 3.21
N GLY A 110 9.62 13.83 3.06
CA GLY A 110 10.68 13.70 4.07
C GLY A 110 11.37 15.05 4.35
N ALA A 111 11.71 15.81 3.31
CA ALA A 111 12.27 17.14 3.46
C ALA A 111 11.31 18.11 4.17
N PHE A 112 10.02 18.10 3.78
CA PHE A 112 8.98 18.86 4.46
C PHE A 112 8.90 18.51 5.96
N MET A 113 8.93 17.22 6.30
CA MET A 113 8.86 16.76 7.68
C MET A 113 10.09 17.12 8.51
N VAL A 114 11.29 17.09 7.92
CA VAL A 114 12.53 17.55 8.57
C VAL A 114 12.43 19.04 8.89
N VAL A 115 11.94 19.84 7.95
CA VAL A 115 11.74 21.28 8.17
C VAL A 115 10.67 21.52 9.22
N ASP A 116 9.50 20.87 9.13
CA ASP A 116 8.39 21.02 10.09
C ASP A 116 8.82 20.62 11.50
N SER A 117 9.44 19.45 11.64
CA SER A 117 9.92 18.94 12.94
C SER A 117 11.06 19.79 13.50
N GLY A 118 12.00 20.22 12.65
CA GLY A 118 13.12 21.08 13.04
C GLY A 118 12.66 22.47 13.48
N MET A 119 11.68 23.05 12.79
CA MET A 119 11.05 24.31 13.19
C MET A 119 10.33 24.17 14.53
N GLY A 120 9.59 23.07 14.75
CA GLY A 120 8.97 22.77 16.04
C GLY A 120 10.00 22.69 17.17
N LEU A 121 11.16 22.06 16.91
CA LEU A 121 12.26 21.96 17.86
C LEU A 121 12.87 23.33 18.20
N VAL A 122 13.15 24.17 17.20
CA VAL A 122 13.70 25.52 17.41
C VAL A 122 12.74 26.40 18.22
N LYS A 123 11.43 26.28 17.99
CA LYS A 123 10.41 27.01 18.73
C LYS A 123 10.14 26.45 20.13
N ALA A 124 10.80 25.35 20.51
CA ALA A 124 10.51 24.59 21.72
C ALA A 124 9.01 24.25 21.86
N GLU A 125 8.33 24.06 20.72
CA GLU A 125 6.96 23.58 20.71
C GLU A 125 7.00 22.13 21.22
N HIS A 126 6.32 21.90 22.34
CA HIS A 126 6.07 20.56 22.83
C HIS A 126 4.67 20.19 22.33
N PRO A 127 4.52 19.62 21.12
CA PRO A 127 3.20 19.22 20.64
C PRO A 127 2.60 18.27 21.67
N PRO A 128 1.58 18.70 22.42
CA PRO A 128 1.08 17.87 23.50
C PRO A 128 0.36 16.70 22.86
N ILE A 129 0.63 15.49 23.36
CA ILE A 129 -0.27 14.36 23.12
C ILE A 129 -1.54 14.71 23.89
N GLY A 130 -2.51 15.26 23.16
CA GLY A 130 -3.77 15.71 23.72
C GLY A 130 -4.58 14.56 24.31
N THR A 131 -5.78 14.90 24.76
CA THR A 131 -6.77 13.90 25.17
C THR A 131 -7.92 13.92 24.16
N TYR A 132 -8.50 12.76 23.90
CA TYR A 132 -9.72 12.66 23.13
C TYR A 132 -10.89 12.46 24.10
N HIS A 133 -11.99 13.19 23.88
CA HIS A 133 -13.24 12.95 24.58
C HIS A 133 -14.07 11.93 23.79
N LEU A 134 -14.02 10.66 24.20
CA LEU A 134 -14.85 9.59 23.63
C LEU A 134 -15.91 9.16 24.66
N PHE A 135 -17.17 9.11 24.24
CA PHE A 135 -18.27 8.60 25.06
C PHE A 135 -18.38 9.23 26.46
N GLY A 136 -18.05 10.52 26.58
CA GLY A 136 -18.06 11.25 27.85
C GLY A 136 -16.88 10.97 28.78
N GLN A 137 -15.91 10.15 28.35
CA GLN A 137 -14.68 9.86 29.09
C GLN A 137 -13.47 10.46 28.36
N THR A 138 -12.53 11.00 29.14
CA THR A 138 -11.29 11.58 28.62
C THR A 138 -10.25 10.48 28.50
N VAL A 139 -9.93 10.09 27.27
CA VAL A 139 -8.93 9.06 26.98
C VAL A 139 -7.64 9.75 26.54
N TRP A 140 -6.51 9.34 27.11
CA TRP A 140 -5.20 9.80 26.66
C TRP A 140 -4.96 9.33 25.22
N ALA A 141 -4.64 10.27 24.31
CA ALA A 141 -4.52 9.95 22.89
C ALA A 141 -3.45 8.88 22.60
N GLY A 142 -2.42 8.77 23.45
CA GLY A 142 -1.39 7.75 23.29
C GLY A 142 -1.92 6.31 23.33
N TRP A 143 -2.98 6.02 24.09
CA TRP A 143 -3.61 4.69 24.06
C TRP A 143 -4.24 4.38 22.70
N LEU A 144 -4.88 5.36 22.07
CA LEU A 144 -5.44 5.23 20.73
C LEU A 144 -4.34 5.08 19.68
N MET A 145 -3.24 5.82 19.81
CA MET A 145 -2.07 5.69 18.94
C MET A 145 -1.42 4.31 19.05
N ILE A 146 -1.23 3.79 20.27
CA ILE A 146 -0.71 2.44 20.49
C ILE A 146 -1.64 1.40 19.86
N ALA A 147 -2.95 1.51 20.07
CA ALA A 147 -3.92 0.61 19.46
C ALA A 147 -3.87 0.67 17.93
N ALA A 148 -3.71 1.86 17.35
CA ALA A 148 -3.52 2.04 15.91
C ALA A 148 -2.24 1.36 15.42
N MET A 149 -1.10 1.51 16.12
CA MET A 149 0.16 0.86 15.74
C MET A 149 0.12 -0.66 15.87
N VAL A 150 -0.57 -1.18 16.90
CA VAL A 150 -0.83 -2.62 17.01
C VAL A 150 -1.67 -3.10 15.85
N TYR A 151 -2.75 -2.37 15.51
CA TYR A 151 -3.57 -2.68 14.35
C TYR A 151 -2.70 -2.70 13.09
N THR A 152 -1.99 -1.62 12.76
CA THR A 152 -1.17 -1.55 11.53
C THR A 152 -0.13 -2.66 11.44
N GLY A 153 0.46 -3.09 12.57
CA GLY A 153 1.44 -4.18 12.61
C GLY A 153 0.89 -5.59 12.37
N ILE A 154 -0.39 -5.88 12.68
CA ILE A 154 -0.95 -7.24 12.59
C ILE A 154 -1.09 -7.71 11.14
N GLY A 155 -1.69 -6.90 10.27
CA GLY A 155 -2.00 -7.32 8.91
C GLY A 155 -0.79 -7.61 8.02
N PRO A 156 0.30 -6.83 8.02
CA PRO A 156 1.50 -7.14 7.25
C PRO A 156 2.13 -8.48 7.65
N VAL A 157 2.09 -8.82 8.94
CA VAL A 157 2.57 -10.11 9.44
C VAL A 157 1.72 -11.24 8.85
N ILE A 158 0.39 -11.15 8.93
CA ILE A 158 -0.51 -12.19 8.40
C ILE A 158 -0.40 -12.29 6.86
N LEU A 159 -0.52 -11.17 6.16
CA LEU A 159 -0.42 -11.10 4.70
C LEU A 159 0.95 -11.58 4.20
N GLY A 160 2.02 -11.29 4.93
CA GLY A 160 3.37 -11.77 4.63
C GLY A 160 3.45 -13.29 4.65
N HIS A 161 2.84 -13.95 5.64
CA HIS A 161 2.79 -15.42 5.70
C HIS A 161 1.95 -16.02 4.57
N LEU A 162 0.84 -15.37 4.21
CA LEU A 162 -0.06 -15.84 3.14
C LEU A 162 0.53 -15.66 1.73
N LYS A 163 1.43 -14.69 1.52
CA LYS A 163 2.07 -14.42 0.22
C LYS A 163 3.28 -15.31 -0.07
N LYS A 164 3.99 -15.81 0.96
CA LYS A 164 5.14 -16.72 0.80
C LYS A 164 4.90 -17.96 -0.08
N PRO A 165 3.78 -18.68 0.00
CA PRO A 165 3.55 -19.88 -0.84
C PRO A 165 3.19 -19.58 -2.30
N LEU A 166 3.05 -18.30 -2.67
CA LEU A 166 2.72 -17.85 -4.03
C LEU A 166 3.94 -17.29 -4.79
N ALA A 167 5.10 -17.23 -4.14
CA ALA A 167 6.35 -16.66 -4.65
C ALA A 167 7.30 -17.73 -5.19
#